data_AF-A0A3R9DYV9-F1
#
_entry.id   AF-A0A3R9DYV9-F1
#
_cell.length_a   1.000
_cell.length_b   1.000
_cell.length_c   1.000
_cell.angle_alpha   90.00
_cell.angle_beta   90.00
_cell.angle_gamma   90.00
#
_symmetry.space_group_name_H-M   'P 1'
#
loop_
_entity.id
_entity.type
_entity.pdbx_description
1 polymer ?
#
loop_
_entity_poly.entity_id
_entity_poly.type
_entity_poly.pdbx_seq_one_letter_code
_entity_poly.pdbx_strand_id
1 'polypeptide(L)'
;MAYRNKTYIAFDGDKDIHYYYLMKAWKSSKHVSFNFYDAHDLNTARDSSMEQTIKGRLRQRMANANCLILLIGESTRYLTKFVKWEIELAISSDLPIIAVNLNGKKQMDNDRCPPVLRDALAIHIPFKQSAVEYAMDNWPQSFSTHKSNGESGPYYYKDSVYQELGI
;
A
#
# COMPACT_ATOMS: atom_id res chain seq x y z
N MET A 1 -6.37 23.83 -0.91
CA MET A 1 -6.12 22.38 -0.99
C MET A 1 -5.39 21.92 0.26
N ALA A 2 -5.92 20.95 1.00
CA ALA A 2 -5.16 20.31 2.08
C ALA A 2 -4.01 19.51 1.43
N TYR A 3 -2.76 19.92 1.66
CA TYR A 3 -1.59 19.21 1.17
C TYR A 3 -1.51 17.85 1.86
N ARG A 4 -1.96 16.80 1.16
CA ARG A 4 -1.76 15.39 1.56
C ARG A 4 -0.29 15.07 1.30
N ASN A 5 0.53 15.13 2.33
CA ASN A 5 1.97 14.85 2.25
C ASN A 5 2.36 13.50 2.85
N LYS A 6 1.38 12.72 3.35
CA LYS A 6 1.65 11.48 4.07
C LYS A 6 1.45 10.26 3.18
N THR A 7 2.28 9.25 3.38
CA THR A 7 2.08 7.92 2.80
C THR A 7 1.63 6.96 3.89
N TYR A 8 0.57 6.21 3.62
CA TYR A 8 0.09 5.14 4.50
C TYR A 8 0.69 3.82 4.03
N ILE A 9 1.17 2.98 4.96
CA ILE A 9 1.72 1.66 4.62
C ILE A 9 0.88 0.58 5.31
N ALA A 10 0.44 -0.43 4.56
CA ALA A 10 -0.21 -1.64 5.06
C ALA A 10 0.64 -2.86 4.73
N PHE A 11 0.77 -3.81 5.67
CA PHE A 11 1.58 -5.03 5.51
C PHE A 11 1.22 -6.09 6.56
N ASP A 12 1.79 -7.30 6.44
CA ASP A 12 1.70 -8.33 7.48
C ASP A 12 2.59 -7.99 8.67
N GLY A 13 2.01 -7.55 9.78
CA GLY A 13 2.73 -7.15 10.98
C GLY A 13 3.62 -8.25 11.59
N ASP A 14 3.25 -9.51 11.43
CA ASP A 14 3.96 -10.63 12.05
C ASP A 14 5.15 -11.09 11.20
N LYS A 15 5.03 -11.02 9.86
CA LYS A 15 6.06 -11.54 8.95
C LYS A 15 6.87 -10.48 8.22
N ASP A 16 6.25 -9.37 7.85
CA ASP A 16 6.80 -8.40 6.90
C ASP A 16 7.29 -7.10 7.55
N ILE A 17 7.25 -7.01 8.89
CA ILE A 17 7.65 -5.83 9.67
C ILE A 17 9.07 -5.31 9.37
N HIS A 18 9.99 -6.22 9.06
CA HIS A 18 11.37 -5.86 8.74
C HIS A 18 11.48 -5.05 7.45
N TYR A 19 10.62 -5.29 6.45
CA TYR A 19 10.56 -4.49 5.23
C TYR A 19 10.10 -3.06 5.51
N TYR A 20 9.17 -2.88 6.44
CA TYR A 20 8.76 -1.55 6.89
C TYR A 20 9.91 -0.79 7.58
N TYR A 21 10.69 -1.46 8.45
CA TYR A 21 11.87 -0.83 9.05
C TYR A 21 12.92 -0.46 8.00
N LEU A 22 13.11 -1.29 6.98
CA LEU A 22 13.99 -0.99 5.85
C LEU A 22 13.51 0.24 5.06
N MET A 23 12.20 0.34 4.78
CA MET A 23 11.63 1.52 4.14
C MET A 23 11.83 2.80 4.96
N LYS A 24 11.75 2.72 6.30
CA LYS A 24 12.08 3.85 7.19
C LYS A 24 13.54 4.25 7.17
N ALA A 25 14.44 3.34 6.83
CA ALA A 25 15.87 3.65 6.72
C ALA A 25 16.19 4.38 5.39
N TRP A 26 15.30 4.34 4.40
CA TRP A 26 15.49 5.02 3.13
C TRP A 26 15.40 6.55 3.30
N LYS A 27 16.33 7.26 2.65
CA LYS A 27 16.51 8.72 2.79
C LYS A 27 15.28 9.55 2.36
N SER A 28 14.41 8.98 1.53
CA SER A 28 13.15 9.57 1.06
C SER A 28 11.96 9.37 2.03
N SER A 29 12.12 8.60 3.11
CA SER A 29 11.02 8.24 4.02
C SER A 29 10.55 9.38 4.95
N LYS A 30 10.98 10.63 4.74
CA LYS A 30 10.75 11.76 5.65
C LYS A 30 9.27 12.08 5.92
N HIS A 31 8.35 11.56 5.10
CA HIS A 31 6.91 11.74 5.25
C HIS A 31 6.09 10.44 5.28
N VAL A 32 6.75 9.30 5.50
CA VAL A 32 6.05 8.03 5.69
C VAL A 32 5.43 8.02 7.08
N SER A 33 4.11 8.16 7.16
CA SER A 33 3.39 8.02 8.42
C SER A 33 2.91 6.58 8.56
N PHE A 34 3.64 5.81 9.35
CA PHE A 34 3.12 4.55 9.86
C PHE A 34 3.10 4.63 11.37
N ASN A 35 1.99 4.23 11.98
CA ASN A 35 1.90 4.13 13.42
C ASN A 35 1.87 2.65 13.79
N PHE A 36 3.01 2.16 14.26
CA PHE A 36 3.23 0.80 14.73
C PHE A 36 2.38 0.44 15.95
N TYR A 37 1.84 1.44 16.66
CA TYR A 37 1.09 1.23 17.90
C TYR A 37 -0.22 0.45 17.77
N ASP A 38 -0.76 0.25 16.56
CA ASP A 38 -2.01 -0.52 16.41
C ASP A 38 -1.76 -2.00 16.03
N ALA A 39 -0.77 -2.38 15.21
CA ALA A 39 -0.73 -3.73 14.59
C ALA A 39 -0.57 -4.92 15.58
N HIS A 40 0.21 -4.75 16.65
CA HIS A 40 0.39 -5.80 17.67
C HIS A 40 -0.80 -5.87 18.65
N ASP A 41 -1.41 -4.72 18.99
CA ASP A 41 -2.65 -4.67 19.78
C ASP A 41 -3.89 -5.14 18.97
N LEU A 42 -3.87 -4.92 17.65
CA LEU A 42 -4.89 -5.30 16.68
C LEU A 42 -5.05 -6.81 16.54
N ASN A 43 -3.94 -7.56 16.53
CA ASN A 43 -3.98 -9.02 16.50
C ASN A 43 -4.51 -9.61 17.83
N THR A 44 -4.45 -8.83 18.91
CA THR A 44 -4.89 -9.23 20.26
C THR A 44 -6.31 -8.74 20.58
N ALA A 45 -6.87 -7.83 19.78
CA ALA A 45 -8.22 -7.29 19.94
C ALA A 45 -9.28 -8.38 19.69
N ARG A 46 -9.70 -9.04 20.78
CA ARG A 46 -10.84 -9.97 20.82
C ARG A 46 -12.19 -9.23 20.97
N ASP A 47 -12.14 -7.93 21.27
CA ASP A 47 -13.32 -7.09 21.52
C ASP A 47 -13.68 -6.26 20.27
N SER A 48 -14.93 -6.39 19.82
CA SER A 48 -15.47 -5.67 18.65
C SER A 48 -15.46 -4.15 18.85
N SER A 49 -15.53 -3.68 20.09
CA SER A 49 -15.49 -2.27 20.47
C SER A 49 -14.11 -1.65 20.19
N MET A 50 -13.05 -2.41 20.47
CA MET A 50 -11.66 -2.00 20.22
C MET A 50 -11.36 -1.99 18.73
N GLU A 51 -11.84 -2.98 17.98
CA GLU A 51 -11.70 -3.03 16.52
C GLU A 51 -12.29 -1.80 15.83
N GLN A 52 -13.52 -1.41 16.18
CA GLN A 52 -14.18 -0.23 15.59
C GLN A 52 -13.41 1.06 15.88
N THR A 53 -12.92 1.20 17.12
CA THR A 53 -12.12 2.36 17.54
C THR A 53 -10.83 2.46 16.71
N ILE A 54 -10.15 1.32 16.49
CA ILE A 54 -8.92 1.30 15.70
C ILE A 54 -9.21 1.63 14.24
N LYS A 55 -10.22 0.99 13.62
CA LYS A 55 -10.67 1.33 12.26
C LYS A 55 -11.01 2.82 12.11
N GLY A 56 -11.62 3.44 13.12
CA GLY A 56 -11.86 4.89 13.14
C GLY A 56 -10.56 5.71 13.04
N ARG A 57 -9.53 5.36 13.81
CA ARG A 57 -8.22 6.02 13.77
C ARG A 57 -7.50 5.78 12.45
N LEU A 58 -7.52 4.56 11.92
CA LEU A 58 -6.90 4.22 10.64
C LEU A 58 -7.57 5.00 9.50
N ARG A 59 -8.89 5.14 9.53
CA ARG A 59 -9.65 5.93 8.54
C ARG A 59 -9.23 7.39 8.52
N GLN A 60 -9.09 8.02 9.69
CA GLN A 60 -8.62 9.41 9.78
C GLN A 60 -7.21 9.59 9.22
N ARG A 61 -6.33 8.60 9.40
CA ARG A 61 -4.97 8.65 8.85
C ARG A 61 -4.97 8.49 7.33
N MET A 62 -5.70 7.50 6.83
CA MET A 62 -5.81 7.23 5.41
C MET A 62 -6.42 8.43 4.66
N ALA A 63 -7.39 9.15 5.25
CA ALA A 63 -7.96 10.37 4.68
C ALA A 63 -6.95 11.51 4.48
N ASN A 64 -5.85 11.51 5.25
CA ASN A 64 -4.76 12.48 5.15
C ASN A 64 -3.59 11.97 4.28
N ALA A 65 -3.65 10.73 3.80
CA ALA A 65 -2.62 10.13 2.97
C ALA A 65 -2.80 10.50 1.49
N ASN A 66 -1.70 10.64 0.77
CA ASN A 66 -1.70 10.85 -0.68
C ASN A 66 -1.80 9.52 -1.45
N CYS A 67 -1.26 8.44 -0.87
CA CYS A 67 -1.36 7.10 -1.40
C CYS A 67 -1.26 6.05 -0.28
N LEU A 68 -1.77 4.86 -0.60
CA LEU A 68 -1.57 3.64 0.16
C LEU A 68 -0.45 2.83 -0.49
N ILE A 69 0.59 2.49 0.28
CA ILE A 69 1.54 1.44 -0.06
C ILE A 69 1.10 0.15 0.62
N LEU A 70 0.90 -0.91 -0.16
CA LEU A 70 0.63 -2.25 0.35
C LEU A 70 1.85 -3.14 0.11
N LEU A 71 2.48 -3.66 1.17
CA LEU A 71 3.51 -4.68 1.03
C LEU A 71 2.86 -6.06 0.89
N ILE A 72 3.17 -6.74 -0.21
CA ILE A 72 2.62 -8.06 -0.55
C ILE A 72 3.69 -9.12 -0.32
N GLY A 73 3.61 -9.76 0.83
CA GLY A 73 4.40 -10.91 1.27
C GLY A 73 3.69 -12.24 1.04
N GLU A 74 4.14 -13.28 1.72
CA GLU A 74 3.66 -14.66 1.51
C GLU A 74 2.24 -14.88 2.05
N SER A 75 1.91 -14.27 3.19
CA SER A 75 0.60 -14.43 3.83
C SER A 75 -0.40 -13.32 3.54
N THR A 76 0.00 -12.24 2.86
CA THR A 76 -0.85 -11.04 2.69
C THR A 76 -2.22 -11.37 2.09
N ARG A 77 -2.27 -12.33 1.15
CA ARG A 77 -3.52 -12.85 0.55
C ARG A 77 -4.56 -13.31 1.59
N TYR A 78 -4.11 -13.83 2.72
CA TYR A 78 -4.95 -14.44 3.76
C TYR A 78 -5.36 -13.44 4.86
N LEU A 79 -4.84 -12.21 4.83
CA LEU A 79 -5.13 -11.19 5.85
C LEU A 79 -6.48 -10.51 5.59
N THR A 80 -7.55 -11.13 6.10
CA THR A 80 -8.94 -10.72 5.81
C THR A 80 -9.54 -9.69 6.76
N LYS A 81 -8.88 -9.38 7.89
CA LYS A 81 -9.42 -8.46 8.91
C LYS A 81 -9.07 -7.00 8.60
N PHE A 82 -7.84 -6.59 8.91
CA PHE A 82 -7.42 -5.19 8.79
C PHE A 82 -6.90 -4.87 7.40
N VAL A 83 -5.96 -5.65 6.86
CA VAL A 83 -5.39 -5.41 5.52
C VAL A 83 -6.47 -5.39 4.44
N LYS A 84 -7.38 -6.38 4.43
CA LYS A 84 -8.53 -6.36 3.53
C LYS A 84 -9.38 -5.08 3.68
N TRP A 85 -9.72 -4.71 4.91
CA TRP A 85 -10.51 -3.50 5.19
C TRP A 85 -9.78 -2.21 4.76
N GLU A 86 -8.47 -2.13 4.94
CA GLU A 86 -7.65 -0.99 4.50
C GLU A 86 -7.65 -0.86 2.97
N ILE A 87 -7.53 -1.99 2.26
CA ILE A 87 -7.62 -2.01 0.78
C ILE A 87 -9.02 -1.56 0.33
N GLU A 88 -10.08 -2.09 0.93
CA GLU A 88 -11.46 -1.70 0.62
C GLU A 88 -11.72 -0.21 0.90
N LEU A 89 -11.17 0.32 2.00
CA LEU A 89 -11.27 1.73 2.34
C LEU A 89 -10.53 2.60 1.33
N ALA A 90 -9.33 2.20 0.90
CA ALA A 90 -8.56 2.92 -0.11
C ALA A 90 -9.29 2.93 -1.46
N ILE A 91 -9.84 1.79 -1.90
CA ILE A 91 -10.63 1.68 -3.13
C ILE A 91 -11.86 2.58 -3.07
N SER A 92 -12.64 2.52 -1.98
CA SER A 92 -13.86 3.32 -1.83
C SER A 92 -13.62 4.82 -1.63
N SER A 93 -12.41 5.20 -1.24
CA SER A 93 -12.01 6.60 -1.06
C SER A 93 -11.21 7.15 -2.25
N ASP A 94 -11.11 6.40 -3.35
CA ASP A 94 -10.28 6.70 -4.53
C ASP A 94 -8.84 7.09 -4.14
N LEU A 95 -8.28 6.42 -3.13
CA LEU A 95 -6.90 6.60 -2.72
C LEU A 95 -5.99 5.74 -3.61
N PRO A 96 -4.99 6.33 -4.29
CA PRO A 96 -4.05 5.57 -5.12
C PRO A 96 -3.36 4.46 -4.32
N ILE A 97 -3.34 3.24 -4.88
CA ILE A 97 -2.71 2.07 -4.26
C ILE A 97 -1.44 1.68 -5.01
N ILE A 98 -0.33 1.58 -4.29
CA ILE A 98 0.97 1.08 -4.74
C ILE A 98 1.18 -0.29 -4.09
N ALA A 99 1.04 -1.35 -4.88
CA ALA A 99 1.24 -2.73 -4.47
C ALA A 99 2.71 -3.13 -4.66
N VAL A 100 3.42 -3.30 -3.55
CA VAL A 100 4.85 -3.60 -3.55
C VAL A 100 5.05 -5.09 -3.28
N ASN A 101 5.49 -5.82 -4.30
CA ASN A 101 5.72 -7.25 -4.21
C ASN A 101 7.06 -7.54 -3.52
N LEU A 102 7.00 -8.17 -2.34
CA LEU A 102 8.19 -8.50 -1.55
C LEU A 102 9.07 -9.59 -2.19
N ASN A 103 8.50 -10.38 -3.09
CA ASN A 103 9.27 -11.33 -3.91
C ASN A 103 9.96 -10.71 -5.13
N GLY A 104 9.88 -9.39 -5.31
CA GLY A 104 10.56 -8.68 -6.39
C GLY A 104 9.91 -8.81 -7.78
N LYS A 105 8.68 -9.33 -7.88
CA LYS A 105 7.94 -9.32 -9.15
C LYS A 105 7.58 -7.88 -9.57
N LYS A 106 7.78 -7.58 -10.86
CA LYS A 106 7.41 -6.31 -11.51
C LYS A 106 5.92 -6.22 -11.91
N GLN A 107 5.18 -7.31 -11.71
CA GLN A 107 3.77 -7.46 -12.07
C GLN A 107 3.00 -8.10 -10.91
N MET A 108 1.67 -8.15 -11.01
CA MET A 108 0.82 -8.72 -9.96
C MET A 108 1.16 -10.20 -9.74
N ASP A 109 1.43 -10.56 -8.50
CA ASP A 109 1.54 -11.97 -8.12
C ASP A 109 0.17 -12.52 -7.76
N ASN A 110 -0.44 -13.29 -8.66
CA ASN A 110 -1.75 -13.88 -8.40
C ASN A 110 -1.78 -14.65 -7.08
N ASP A 111 -0.71 -15.38 -6.72
CA ASP A 111 -0.66 -16.27 -5.55
C ASP A 111 -0.58 -15.53 -4.21
N ARG A 112 -0.06 -14.30 -4.22
CA ARG A 112 0.18 -13.49 -3.01
C ARG A 112 -0.74 -12.27 -2.91
N CYS A 113 -1.25 -11.79 -4.05
CA CYS A 113 -2.10 -10.62 -4.12
C CYS A 113 -3.47 -10.90 -3.45
N PRO A 114 -3.89 -10.04 -2.50
CA PRO A 114 -5.24 -10.09 -1.93
C PRO A 114 -6.32 -10.05 -3.02
N PRO A 115 -7.34 -10.92 -2.95
CA PRO A 115 -8.40 -10.96 -3.97
C PRO A 115 -9.09 -9.62 -4.22
N VAL A 116 -9.29 -8.84 -3.16
CA VAL A 116 -9.94 -7.51 -3.23
C VAL A 116 -9.16 -6.48 -4.05
N LEU A 117 -7.86 -6.69 -4.28
CA LEU A 117 -7.01 -5.76 -5.03
C LEU A 117 -6.91 -6.12 -6.51
N ARG A 118 -7.23 -7.37 -6.90
CA ARG A 118 -6.92 -7.88 -8.25
C ARG A 118 -7.59 -7.11 -9.38
N ASP A 119 -8.82 -6.68 -9.16
CA ASP A 119 -9.62 -5.95 -10.14
C ASP A 119 -9.58 -4.43 -9.90
N ALA A 120 -8.88 -4.00 -8.84
CA ALA A 120 -8.75 -2.59 -8.48
C ALA A 120 -7.60 -1.94 -9.26
N LEU A 121 -7.78 -0.65 -9.59
CA LEU A 121 -6.73 0.15 -10.21
C LEU A 121 -5.57 0.37 -9.23
N ALA A 122 -4.54 -0.46 -9.33
CA ALA A 122 -3.38 -0.41 -8.46
C ALA A 122 -2.11 -0.73 -9.24
N ILE A 123 -1.03 -0.03 -8.93
CA ILE A 123 0.25 -0.31 -9.59
C ILE A 123 1.02 -1.38 -8.84
N HIS A 124 1.52 -2.39 -9.55
CA HIS A 124 2.36 -3.43 -8.98
C HIS A 124 3.83 -3.17 -9.31
N ILE A 125 4.67 -3.12 -8.27
CA ILE A 125 6.11 -2.84 -8.38
C ILE A 125 6.93 -3.82 -7.53
N PRO A 126 8.21 -4.04 -7.86
CA PRO A 126 9.09 -4.85 -7.01
C PRO A 126 9.49 -4.07 -5.75
N PHE A 127 9.79 -4.79 -4.66
CA PHE A 127 10.39 -4.19 -3.45
C PHE A 127 11.84 -3.75 -3.72
N LYS A 128 11.98 -2.56 -4.31
CA LYS A 128 13.24 -1.86 -4.59
C LYS A 128 13.08 -0.39 -4.25
N GLN A 129 14.07 0.21 -3.59
CA GLN A 129 14.00 1.60 -3.14
C GLN A 129 13.65 2.56 -4.29
N SER A 130 14.39 2.50 -5.41
CA SER A 130 14.16 3.38 -6.55
C SER A 130 12.79 3.19 -7.20
N ALA A 131 12.26 1.96 -7.27
CA ALA A 131 10.91 1.71 -7.76
C ALA A 131 9.83 2.29 -6.84
N VAL A 132 9.99 2.14 -5.52
CA VAL A 132 9.03 2.66 -4.54
C VAL A 132 9.04 4.19 -4.54
N GLU A 133 10.22 4.81 -4.53
CA GLU A 133 10.36 6.28 -4.61
C GLU A 133 9.73 6.82 -5.90
N TYR A 134 10.04 6.23 -7.05
CA TYR A 134 9.44 6.62 -8.32
C TYR A 134 7.91 6.47 -8.31
N ALA A 135 7.38 5.39 -7.75
CA ALA A 135 5.94 5.19 -7.66
C ALA A 135 5.27 6.20 -6.73
N MET A 136 5.89 6.54 -5.60
CA MET A 136 5.37 7.55 -4.68
C MET A 136 5.23 8.92 -5.35
N ASP A 137 6.17 9.29 -6.21
CA ASP A 137 6.18 10.60 -6.88
C ASP A 137 5.24 10.66 -8.09
N ASN A 138 5.07 9.56 -8.83
CA ASN A 138 4.38 9.56 -10.12
C ASN A 138 2.98 8.92 -10.06
N TRP A 139 2.80 7.84 -9.30
CA TRP A 139 1.55 7.08 -9.33
C TRP A 139 0.32 7.86 -8.89
N PRO A 140 0.33 8.70 -7.83
CA PRO A 140 -0.88 9.42 -7.41
C PRO A 140 -1.50 10.29 -8.53
N GLN A 141 -0.65 10.93 -9.32
CA GLN A 141 -1.08 11.72 -10.47
C GLN A 141 -1.56 10.82 -11.62
N SER A 142 -0.79 9.77 -11.96
CA SER A 142 -1.17 8.81 -13.01
C SER A 142 -2.50 8.10 -12.69
N PHE A 143 -2.70 7.70 -11.44
CA PHE A 143 -3.93 7.07 -10.95
C PHE A 143 -5.14 7.95 -11.24
N SER A 144 -5.07 9.25 -10.96
CA SER A 144 -6.17 10.19 -11.22
C SER A 144 -6.54 10.23 -12.71
N THR A 145 -5.53 10.22 -13.59
CA THR A 145 -5.73 10.16 -15.04
C THR A 145 -6.36 8.84 -15.49
N HIS A 146 -5.79 7.70 -15.09
CA HIS A 146 -6.31 6.37 -15.45
C HIS A 146 -7.74 6.15 -14.94
N LYS A 147 -8.02 6.59 -13.71
CA LYS A 147 -9.37 6.55 -13.14
C LYS A 147 -10.36 7.39 -13.95
N SER A 148 -9.97 8.60 -14.37
CA SER A 148 -10.84 9.46 -15.21
C SER A 148 -11.13 8.87 -16.58
N ASN A 149 -10.24 8.02 -17.11
CA ASN A 149 -10.44 7.26 -18.34
C ASN A 149 -11.31 6.00 -18.16
N GLY A 150 -11.75 5.70 -16.93
CA GLY A 150 -12.51 4.48 -16.63
C GLY A 150 -11.66 3.21 -16.61
N GLU A 151 -10.34 3.32 -16.50
CA GLU A 151 -9.44 2.17 -16.43
C GLU A 151 -9.52 1.47 -15.07
N SER A 152 -9.34 0.15 -15.07
CA SER A 152 -9.40 -0.70 -13.88
C SER A 152 -8.39 -1.85 -13.98
N GLY A 153 -8.23 -2.59 -12.88
CA GLY A 153 -7.30 -3.72 -12.80
C GLY A 153 -5.85 -3.32 -12.56
N PRO A 154 -4.94 -4.30 -12.58
CA PRO A 154 -3.57 -4.13 -12.16
C PRO A 154 -2.77 -3.36 -13.23
N TYR A 155 -2.07 -2.33 -12.80
CA TYR A 155 -1.21 -1.51 -13.64
C TYR A 155 0.26 -1.86 -13.46
N TYR A 156 1.04 -1.72 -14.53
CA TYR A 156 2.47 -2.03 -14.57
C TYR A 156 3.25 -0.93 -15.27
N TYR A 157 4.40 -0.56 -14.71
CA TYR A 157 5.36 0.26 -15.45
C TYR A 157 5.96 -0.53 -16.61
N LYS A 158 6.32 0.20 -17.67
CA LYS A 158 7.09 -0.34 -18.79
C LYS A 158 8.51 -0.69 -18.35
N ASP A 159 9.12 -1.66 -19.03
CA ASP A 159 10.50 -2.07 -18.73
C ASP A 159 11.52 -0.94 -18.85
N SER A 160 11.28 0.05 -19.72
CA SER A 160 12.13 1.24 -19.84
C SER A 160 12.25 2.01 -18.53
N VAL A 161 11.16 2.13 -17.75
CA VAL A 161 11.18 2.80 -16.44
C VAL A 161 12.09 2.04 -15.49
N TYR A 162 12.02 0.70 -15.47
CA TYR A 162 12.88 -0.10 -14.61
C TYR A 162 14.36 -0.02 -15.02
N GLN A 163 14.66 0.04 -16.33
CA GLN A 163 16.02 0.23 -16.84
C GLN A 163 16.61 1.59 -16.42
N GLU A 164 15.82 2.67 -16.52
CA GLU A 164 16.23 4.01 -16.06
C GLU A 164 16.50 4.05 -14.55
N LEU A 165 15.75 3.27 -13.78
CA LEU A 165 15.92 3.12 -12.33
C LEU A 165 17.01 2.12 -11.92
N GLY A 166 17.64 1.43 -12.88
CA GLY A 166 18.70 0.43 -12.67
C GLY A 166 18.21 -0.89 -12.06
N ILE A 167 16.99 -1.35 -12.40
CA ILE A 167 16.32 -2.56 -11.85
C ILE A 167 16.10 -3.66 -12.89
#